data_AF-A0A7J4ID84-F1
#
_entry.id   AF-A0A7J4ID84-F1
#
_cell.length_a   1.000
_cell.length_b   1.000
_cell.length_c   1.000
_cell.angle_alpha   90.00
_cell.angle_beta   90.00
_cell.angle_gamma   90.00
#
_symmetry.space_group_name_H-M   'P 1'
#
loop_
_entity.id
_entity.type
_entity.pdbx_description
1 polymer ?
#
loop_
_entity_poly.entity_id
_entity_poly.type
_entity_poly.pdbx_seq_one_letter_code
_entity_poly.pdbx_strand_id
1 'polypeptide(L)'
;SPIALTGFETIRGLMVPQRADRSILMALKKRLEEADVIMSCTNCHRSWNTTAGRTSLQPTCSRCGAIKIAVVRRYNKKYLPLLSKKHRTTEENKEIRRLHKNASLVLSYGKYAVLALVGRGIGPDTAARILSRYNKLELSKSEEQEIKLLRDILKAELQYAKTRGFWDT
;
A
#
# COMPACT_ATOMS: atom_id res chain seq x y z
N SER A 1 -6.90 -1.39 -54.09
CA SER A 1 -5.64 -1.16 -53.36
C SER A 1 -5.90 -1.14 -51.86
N PRO A 2 -5.30 -2.03 -51.06
CA PRO A 2 -5.60 -2.16 -49.64
C PRO A 2 -4.60 -1.31 -48.83
N ILE A 3 -5.00 -0.10 -48.46
CA ILE A 3 -4.22 0.80 -47.57
C ILE A 3 -4.90 0.90 -46.18
N ALA A 4 -6.04 0.23 -45.98
CA ALA A 4 -6.89 0.41 -44.79
C ALA A 4 -6.58 -0.55 -43.61
N LEU A 5 -5.38 -1.15 -43.52
CA LEU A 5 -5.04 -2.11 -42.46
C LEU A 5 -3.90 -1.67 -41.53
N THR A 6 -3.19 -0.59 -41.84
CA THR A 6 -2.00 -0.15 -41.10
C THR A 6 -2.30 0.72 -39.87
N GLY A 7 -3.57 1.08 -39.63
CA GLY A 7 -3.98 1.93 -38.50
C GLY A 7 -4.28 1.17 -37.20
N PHE A 8 -4.37 -0.17 -37.23
CA PHE A 8 -4.79 -0.97 -36.07
C PHE A 8 -3.63 -1.60 -35.29
N GLU A 9 -2.39 -1.53 -35.78
CA GLU A 9 -1.24 -2.11 -35.05
C GLU A 9 -0.71 -1.21 -33.93
N THR A 10 -1.00 0.09 -33.97
CA THR A 10 -0.56 1.03 -32.92
C THR A 10 -1.31 0.86 -31.59
N ILE A 11 -2.40 0.10 -31.57
CA ILE A 11 -3.23 -0.13 -30.36
C ILE A 11 -2.64 -1.25 -29.46
N ARG A 12 -1.71 -2.08 -29.96
CA ARG A 12 -1.05 -3.12 -29.15
C ARG A 12 0.20 -2.66 -28.38
N GLY A 13 0.52 -1.36 -28.42
CA GLY A 13 1.63 -0.76 -27.69
C GLY A 13 1.37 -0.43 -26.22
N LEU A 14 0.15 -0.62 -25.69
CA LEU A 14 -0.14 -0.51 -24.25
C LEU A 14 0.29 -1.77 -23.47
N MET A 15 1.30 -2.50 -23.97
CA MET A 15 2.09 -3.38 -23.12
C MET A 15 2.99 -2.50 -22.27
N VAL A 16 2.64 -2.39 -20.99
CA VAL A 16 3.55 -1.97 -19.92
C VAL A 16 4.92 -2.59 -20.22
N PRO A 17 5.99 -1.80 -20.42
CA PRO A 17 7.28 -2.37 -20.76
C PRO A 17 7.64 -3.40 -19.67
N GLN A 18 8.11 -4.59 -20.10
CA GLN A 18 8.50 -5.70 -19.21
C GLN A 18 9.49 -5.27 -18.11
N ARG A 19 10.14 -4.13 -18.31
CA ARG A 19 10.79 -3.33 -17.29
C ARG A 19 10.01 -2.02 -17.20
N ALA A 20 9.23 -1.80 -16.14
CA ALA A 20 8.80 -0.44 -15.82
C ALA A 20 10.06 0.45 -15.81
N ASP A 21 10.07 1.50 -16.63
CA ASP A 21 11.19 2.42 -16.71
C ASP A 21 11.56 2.92 -15.32
N ARG A 22 12.86 3.02 -15.04
CA ARG A 22 13.34 3.47 -13.71
C ARG A 22 12.73 4.82 -13.34
N SER A 23 12.50 5.69 -14.32
CA SER A 23 11.80 6.97 -14.16
C SER A 23 10.37 6.80 -13.64
N ILE A 24 9.60 5.85 -14.17
CA ILE A 24 8.24 5.54 -13.73
C ILE A 24 8.26 5.02 -12.29
N LEU A 25 9.19 4.12 -11.95
CA LEU A 25 9.31 3.58 -10.60
C LEU A 25 9.74 4.65 -9.59
N MET A 26 10.59 5.59 -9.97
CA MET A 26 10.97 6.70 -9.10
C MET A 26 9.84 7.71 -8.92
N ALA A 27 9.07 8.00 -9.98
CA ALA A 27 7.86 8.81 -9.87
C ALA A 27 6.81 8.13 -8.98
N LEU A 28 6.66 6.81 -9.09
CA LEU A 28 5.84 6.00 -8.20
C LEU A 28 6.30 6.08 -6.76
N LYS A 29 7.61 5.88 -6.49
CA LYS A 29 8.19 5.99 -5.15
C LYS A 29 7.87 7.33 -4.52
N LYS A 30 8.16 8.42 -5.23
CA LYS A 30 7.88 9.79 -4.78
C LYS A 30 6.41 9.96 -4.39
N ARG A 31 5.50 9.52 -5.27
CA ARG A 31 4.05 9.57 -5.00
C ARG A 31 3.64 8.75 -3.77
N LEU A 32 4.21 7.56 -3.60
CA LEU A 32 3.92 6.73 -2.41
C LEU A 32 4.44 7.40 -1.15
N GLU A 33 5.65 7.98 -1.18
CA GLU A 33 6.27 8.66 -0.05
C GLU A 33 5.55 9.96 0.35
N GLU A 34 5.00 10.69 -0.61
CA GLU A 34 4.21 11.90 -0.39
C GLU A 34 2.78 11.60 0.11
N ALA A 35 2.34 10.34 0.09
CA ALA A 35 0.99 9.98 0.50
C ALA A 35 0.73 10.26 1.99
N ASP A 36 -0.32 11.04 2.26
CA ASP A 36 -0.83 11.29 3.60
C ASP A 36 -1.40 10.02 4.25
N VAL A 37 -0.89 9.70 5.44
CA VAL A 37 -1.36 8.58 6.26
C VAL A 37 -1.65 9.02 7.67
N ILE A 38 -2.60 8.33 8.28
CA ILE A 38 -2.88 8.41 9.70
C ILE A 38 -2.36 7.12 10.33
N MET A 39 -1.40 7.26 11.23
CA MET A 39 -0.93 6.16 12.06
C MET A 39 -1.75 6.11 13.34
N SER A 40 -2.13 4.91 13.77
CA SER A 40 -2.89 4.69 14.98
C SER A 40 -2.32 3.52 15.78
N CYS A 41 -2.00 3.77 17.04
CA CYS A 41 -1.55 2.72 17.94
C CYS A 41 -2.71 1.78 18.28
N THR A 42 -2.54 0.48 18.04
CA THR A 42 -3.59 -0.50 18.39
C THR A 42 -3.67 -0.79 19.88
N ASN A 43 -2.75 -0.26 20.69
CA ASN A 43 -2.69 -0.47 22.14
C ASN A 43 -3.38 0.67 22.90
N CYS A 44 -2.95 1.91 22.67
CA CYS A 44 -3.48 3.09 23.38
C CYS A 44 -4.39 3.99 22.54
N HIS A 45 -4.67 3.60 21.29
CA HIS A 45 -5.54 4.30 20.33
C HIS A 45 -5.13 5.74 19.99
N ARG A 46 -3.92 6.17 20.38
CA ARG A 46 -3.38 7.45 19.93
C ARG A 46 -3.16 7.39 18.42
N SER A 47 -3.66 8.40 17.73
CA SER A 47 -3.48 8.58 16.29
C SER A 47 -2.75 9.90 15.98
N TRP A 48 -2.00 9.91 14.89
CA TRP A 48 -1.28 11.08 14.39
C TRP A 48 -1.15 11.03 12.87
N ASN A 49 -1.02 12.20 12.25
CA ASN A 49 -0.88 12.33 10.80
C ASN A 49 0.60 12.38 10.43
N THR A 50 0.96 11.78 9.30
CA THR A 50 2.29 11.90 8.69
C THR A 50 2.21 11.60 7.19
N THR A 51 3.35 11.62 6.51
CA THR A 51 3.50 11.06 5.16
C THR A 51 4.19 9.70 5.23
N ALA A 52 3.91 8.82 4.27
CA ALA A 52 4.51 7.49 4.23
C ALA A 52 6.05 7.55 4.18
N GLY A 53 6.62 8.52 3.45
CA GLY A 53 8.07 8.72 3.31
C GLY A 53 8.78 9.07 4.61
N ARG A 54 8.11 9.82 5.51
CA ARG A 54 8.61 10.23 6.83
C ARG A 54 8.47 9.15 7.90
N THR A 55 7.85 8.02 7.57
CA THR A 55 7.68 6.94 8.54
C THR A 55 9.01 6.26 8.81
N SER A 56 9.38 6.14 10.08
CA SER A 56 10.59 5.41 10.50
C SER A 56 10.55 3.95 10.09
N LEU A 57 11.71 3.30 9.99
CA LEU A 57 11.79 1.88 9.67
C LEU A 57 11.05 0.99 10.68
N GLN A 58 10.96 1.42 11.94
CA GLN A 58 10.14 0.77 12.98
C GLN A 58 9.26 1.83 13.68
N PRO A 59 8.03 2.08 13.21
CA PRO A 59 7.16 3.09 13.82
C PRO A 59 6.78 2.68 15.25
N THR A 60 6.91 3.61 16.17
CA THR A 60 6.66 3.41 17.60
C THR A 60 5.70 4.47 18.12
N CYS A 61 4.79 4.09 19.02
CA CYS A 61 3.86 5.02 19.64
C CYS A 61 4.58 5.90 20.68
N SER A 62 4.54 7.21 20.49
CA SER A 62 5.12 8.19 21.43
C SER A 62 4.45 8.24 22.80
N ARG A 63 3.24 7.66 22.95
CA ARG A 63 2.50 7.66 24.23
C ARG A 63 2.77 6.42 25.09
N CYS A 64 2.89 5.23 24.48
CA CYS A 64 2.97 3.98 25.24
C CYS A 64 4.10 3.05 24.79
N GLY A 65 4.98 3.47 23.88
CA GLY A 65 6.11 2.67 23.39
C GLY A 65 5.74 1.47 22.51
N ALA A 66 4.46 1.25 22.22
CA ALA A 66 4.03 0.09 21.43
C ALA A 66 4.41 0.24 19.95
N ILE A 67 4.87 -0.86 19.35
CA ILE A 67 5.33 -0.93 17.95
C ILE A 67 4.25 -1.45 16.97
N LYS A 68 3.10 -1.88 17.49
CA LYS A 68 1.96 -2.34 16.66
C LYS A 68 1.11 -1.15 16.24
N ILE A 69 1.45 -0.58 15.09
CA ILE A 69 0.85 0.65 14.57
C ILE A 69 0.03 0.31 13.31
N ALA A 70 -1.27 0.58 13.35
CA ALA A 70 -2.13 0.51 12.17
C ALA A 70 -1.93 1.77 11.31
N VAL A 71 -1.93 1.59 9.99
CA VAL A 71 -1.80 2.70 9.03
C VAL A 71 -3.08 2.78 8.22
N VAL A 72 -3.74 3.94 8.22
CA VAL A 72 -4.90 4.17 7.35
C VAL A 72 -4.67 5.40 6.50
N ARG A 73 -5.22 5.40 5.29
CA ARG A 73 -5.27 6.60 4.47
C ARG A 73 -6.25 7.61 5.07
N ARG A 74 -6.04 8.90 4.82
CA ARG A 74 -6.85 10.00 5.38
C ARG A 74 -8.35 9.83 5.18
N TYR A 75 -8.80 9.44 3.98
CA TYR A 75 -10.22 9.24 3.67
C TYR A 75 -10.85 8.05 4.41
N ASN A 76 -10.03 7.13 4.94
CA ASN A 76 -10.45 5.97 5.72
C ASN A 76 -10.40 6.22 7.24
N LYS A 77 -10.23 7.48 7.68
CA LYS A 77 -10.19 7.85 9.11
C LYS A 77 -11.39 7.33 9.91
N LYS A 78 -12.55 7.18 9.27
CA LYS A 78 -13.80 6.68 9.89
C LYS A 78 -13.67 5.31 10.55
N TYR A 79 -12.68 4.50 10.17
CA TYR A 79 -12.46 3.18 10.74
C TYR A 79 -11.60 3.19 12.02
N LEU A 80 -10.89 4.28 12.32
CA LEU A 80 -10.02 4.34 13.52
C LEU A 80 -10.79 4.27 14.85
N PRO A 81 -11.96 4.93 15.02
CA PRO A 81 -12.75 4.82 16.25
C PRO A 81 -13.21 3.39 16.55
N LEU A 82 -13.26 2.51 15.54
CA LEU A 82 -13.63 1.10 15.73
C LEU A 82 -12.67 0.36 16.66
N LEU A 83 -11.39 0.78 16.72
CA LEU A 83 -10.40 0.19 17.62
C LEU A 83 -10.82 0.31 19.10
N SER A 84 -11.44 1.44 19.47
CA SER A 84 -11.93 1.71 20.83
C SER A 84 -13.37 1.23 21.11
N LYS A 85 -14.14 0.88 20.07
CA LYS A 85 -15.56 0.53 20.22
C LYS A 85 -15.71 -0.82 20.94
N LYS A 86 -16.59 -0.92 21.96
CA LYS A 86 -16.84 -2.17 22.71
C LYS A 86 -17.83 -3.11 22.00
N HIS A 87 -18.99 -2.61 21.58
CA HIS A 87 -20.01 -3.38 20.86
C HIS A 87 -19.90 -3.14 19.36
N ARG A 88 -19.78 -4.20 18.57
CA ARG A 88 -19.43 -4.13 17.15
C ARG A 88 -20.35 -5.02 16.32
N THR A 89 -20.73 -4.54 15.14
CA THR A 89 -21.43 -5.37 14.16
C THR A 89 -20.48 -6.39 13.51
N THR A 90 -21.05 -7.34 12.76
CA THR A 90 -20.28 -8.31 11.95
C THR A 90 -19.36 -7.63 10.94
N GLU A 91 -19.81 -6.54 10.33
CA GLU A 91 -19.05 -5.74 9.36
C GLU A 91 -17.91 -5.00 10.06
N GLU A 92 -18.18 -4.36 11.20
CA GLU A 92 -17.16 -3.65 11.99
C GLU A 92 -16.07 -4.62 12.48
N ASN A 93 -16.42 -5.84 12.86
CA ASN A 93 -15.46 -6.87 13.23
C ASN A 93 -14.57 -7.29 12.04
N LYS A 94 -15.10 -7.31 10.80
CA LYS A 94 -14.27 -7.53 9.59
C LYS A 94 -13.28 -6.38 9.39
N GLU A 95 -13.70 -5.14 9.55
CA GLU A 95 -12.81 -3.97 9.41
C GLU A 95 -11.72 -3.91 10.48
N ILE A 96 -12.04 -4.27 11.72
CA ILE A 96 -11.02 -4.35 12.78
C ILE A 96 -10.00 -5.44 12.53
N ARG A 97 -10.42 -6.61 12.02
CA ARG A 97 -9.49 -7.65 11.58
C ARG A 97 -8.56 -7.15 10.48
N ARG A 98 -9.08 -6.37 9.53
CA ARG A 98 -8.27 -5.71 8.49
C ARG A 98 -7.27 -4.72 9.08
N LEU A 99 -7.68 -3.89 10.05
CA LEU A 99 -6.79 -2.96 10.75
C LEU A 99 -5.69 -3.67 11.53
N HIS A 100 -6.00 -4.77 12.23
CA HIS A 100 -4.99 -5.55 12.92
C HIS A 100 -4.03 -6.24 11.96
N LYS A 101 -4.52 -6.79 10.83
CA LYS A 101 -3.66 -7.38 9.80
C LYS A 101 -2.71 -6.35 9.21
N ASN A 102 -3.22 -5.16 8.92
CA ASN A 102 -2.43 -4.01 8.50
C ASN A 102 -1.34 -3.66 9.53
N ALA A 103 -1.71 -3.53 10.81
CA ALA A 103 -0.74 -3.24 11.87
C ALA A 103 0.34 -4.32 12.02
N SER A 104 0.00 -5.59 11.80
CA SER A 104 0.97 -6.68 11.78
C SER A 104 1.95 -6.58 10.61
N LEU A 105 1.51 -6.12 9.42
CA LEU A 105 2.42 -5.87 8.30
C LEU A 105 3.40 -4.73 8.62
N VAL A 106 2.90 -3.65 9.22
CA VAL A 106 3.74 -2.52 9.65
C VAL A 106 4.75 -2.94 10.70
N LEU A 107 4.36 -3.81 11.63
CA LEU A 107 5.27 -4.38 12.62
C LEU A 107 6.44 -5.15 11.97
N SER A 108 6.14 -5.99 10.96
CA SER A 108 7.13 -6.84 10.29
C SER A 108 8.01 -6.11 9.29
N TYR A 109 7.43 -5.22 8.47
CA TYR A 109 8.10 -4.59 7.32
C TYR A 109 8.32 -3.08 7.48
N GLY A 110 7.74 -2.46 8.51
CA GLY A 110 8.00 -1.05 8.80
C GLY A 110 7.51 -0.09 7.73
N LYS A 111 8.37 0.87 7.36
CA LYS A 111 8.13 1.84 6.27
C LYS A 111 7.70 1.16 4.97
N TYR A 112 8.24 -0.01 4.63
CA TYR A 112 7.91 -0.71 3.38
C TYR A 112 6.47 -1.22 3.35
N ALA A 113 5.92 -1.64 4.49
CA ALA A 113 4.50 -1.95 4.59
C ALA A 113 3.64 -0.71 4.39
N VAL A 114 4.06 0.44 4.94
CA VAL A 114 3.35 1.71 4.74
C VAL A 114 3.29 2.05 3.25
N LEU A 115 4.42 1.96 2.54
CA LEU A 115 4.48 2.20 1.09
C LEU A 115 3.56 1.27 0.29
N ALA A 116 3.49 -0.02 0.64
CA ALA A 116 2.58 -0.95 -0.01
C ALA A 116 1.10 -0.60 0.26
N LEU A 117 0.75 -0.28 1.51
CA LEU A 117 -0.63 0.03 1.93
C LEU A 117 -1.15 1.36 1.37
N VAL A 118 -0.26 2.30 1.02
CA VAL A 118 -0.62 3.52 0.29
C VAL A 118 -0.67 3.34 -1.23
N GLY A 119 -0.49 2.11 -1.72
CA GLY A 119 -0.79 1.76 -3.10
C GLY A 119 -2.30 1.70 -3.38
N ARG A 120 -2.73 2.21 -4.53
CA ARG A 120 -4.13 2.32 -4.93
C ARG A 120 -4.73 0.93 -5.10
N GLY A 121 -5.84 0.66 -4.41
CA GLY A 121 -6.49 -0.65 -4.43
C GLY A 121 -5.73 -1.75 -3.68
N ILE A 122 -4.66 -1.40 -2.96
CA ILE A 122 -3.89 -2.36 -2.17
C ILE A 122 -4.44 -2.38 -0.75
N GLY A 123 -5.20 -3.43 -0.42
CA GLY A 123 -5.64 -3.73 0.94
C GLY A 123 -4.61 -4.56 1.72
N PRO A 124 -4.90 -4.91 2.99
CA PRO A 124 -4.00 -5.70 3.83
C PRO A 124 -3.65 -7.08 3.24
N ASP A 125 -4.58 -7.72 2.54
CA ASP A 125 -4.36 -9.02 1.89
C ASP A 125 -3.39 -8.93 0.71
N THR A 126 -3.59 -7.93 -0.16
CA THR A 126 -2.71 -7.69 -1.30
C THR A 126 -1.33 -7.24 -0.84
N ALA A 127 -1.25 -6.34 0.16
CA ALA A 127 0.00 -5.91 0.75
C ALA A 127 0.77 -7.10 1.36
N ALA A 128 0.08 -7.99 2.09
CA ALA A 128 0.70 -9.19 2.64
C ALA A 128 1.33 -10.07 1.56
N ARG A 129 0.63 -10.28 0.43
CA ARG A 129 1.12 -11.08 -0.70
C ARG A 129 2.33 -10.47 -1.40
N ILE A 130 2.39 -9.14 -1.49
CA ILE A 130 3.55 -8.44 -2.05
C ILE A 130 4.73 -8.59 -1.09
N LEU A 131 4.52 -8.22 0.18
CA LEU A 131 5.58 -8.15 1.19
C LEU A 131 6.16 -9.51 1.57
N SER A 132 5.38 -10.60 1.48
CA SER A 132 5.84 -11.95 1.82
C SER A 132 7.02 -12.46 0.98
N ARG A 133 7.35 -11.78 -0.12
CA ARG A 133 8.48 -12.10 -1.01
C ARG A 133 9.78 -11.42 -0.60
N TYR A 134 9.73 -10.55 0.40
CA TYR A 134 10.82 -9.66 0.77
C TYR A 134 11.18 -9.81 2.24
N ASN A 135 12.41 -9.43 2.59
CA ASN A 135 12.83 -9.26 3.98
C ASN A 135 13.08 -7.77 4.28
N LYS A 136 12.64 -7.30 5.46
CA LYS A 136 12.84 -5.89 5.89
C LYS A 136 14.33 -5.47 5.85
N LEU A 137 15.24 -6.35 6.25
CA LEU A 137 16.68 -6.05 6.27
C LEU A 137 17.24 -5.91 4.85
N GLU A 138 16.84 -6.78 3.94
CA GLU A 138 17.26 -6.71 2.54
C GLU A 138 16.76 -5.46 1.85
N LEU A 139 15.49 -5.11 2.07
CA LEU A 139 14.90 -3.86 1.55
C LEU A 139 15.64 -2.61 2.03
N SER A 140 16.17 -2.63 3.26
CA SER A 140 16.94 -1.51 3.82
C SER A 140 18.36 -1.38 3.30
N LYS A 141 18.93 -2.46 2.75
CA LYS A 141 20.34 -2.51 2.32
C LYS A 141 20.50 -2.51 0.79
N SER A 142 19.48 -2.95 0.05
CA SER A 142 19.56 -3.14 -1.39
C SER A 142 18.53 -2.27 -2.13
N GLU A 143 19.04 -1.28 -2.87
CA GLU A 143 18.21 -0.48 -3.79
C GLU A 143 17.51 -1.37 -4.83
N GLU A 144 18.16 -2.45 -5.27
CA GLU A 144 17.58 -3.39 -6.22
C GLU A 144 16.31 -4.05 -5.66
N GLN A 145 16.33 -4.45 -4.39
CA GLN A 145 15.16 -5.03 -3.73
C GLN A 145 14.05 -4.00 -3.51
N GLU A 146 14.41 -2.76 -3.18
CA GLU A 146 13.43 -1.67 -3.11
C GLU A 146 12.76 -1.42 -4.48
N ILE A 147 13.54 -1.42 -5.57
CA ILE A 147 13.02 -1.29 -6.93
C ILE A 147 12.09 -2.46 -7.30
N LYS A 148 12.42 -3.69 -6.89
CA LYS A 148 11.55 -4.87 -7.08
C LYS A 148 10.23 -4.70 -6.31
N LEU A 149 10.27 -4.26 -5.06
CA LEU A 149 9.07 -3.96 -4.27
C LEU A 149 8.19 -2.91 -4.95
N LEU A 150 8.78 -1.81 -5.43
CA LEU A 150 8.04 -0.77 -6.15
C LEU A 150 7.38 -1.30 -7.43
N ARG A 151 8.07 -2.19 -8.15
CA ARG A 151 7.51 -2.84 -9.35
C ARG A 151 6.31 -3.72 -9.01
N ASP A 152 6.38 -4.47 -7.92
CA ASP A 152 5.25 -5.31 -7.47
C ASP A 152 4.07 -4.46 -7.00
N ILE A 153 4.32 -3.34 -6.32
CA ILE A 153 3.29 -2.36 -5.97
C ILE A 153 2.62 -1.80 -7.24
N LEU A 154 3.40 -1.38 -8.24
CA LEU A 154 2.87 -0.88 -9.51
C LEU A 154 1.99 -1.91 -10.20
N LYS A 155 2.46 -3.16 -10.25
CA LYS A 155 1.72 -4.27 -10.86
C LYS A 155 0.38 -4.49 -10.17
N ALA A 156 0.34 -4.41 -8.84
CA ALA A 156 -0.89 -4.52 -8.07
C ALA A 156 -1.86 -3.34 -8.33
N GLU A 157 -1.36 -2.10 -8.44
CA GLU A 157 -2.19 -0.95 -8.81
C GLU A 157 -2.81 -1.10 -10.20
N LEU A 158 -2.01 -1.54 -11.18
CA LEU A 158 -2.48 -1.79 -12.54
C LEU A 158 -3.51 -2.91 -12.60
N GLN A 159 -3.29 -4.00 -11.85
CA GLN A 159 -4.26 -5.09 -11.76
C GLN A 159 -5.58 -4.60 -11.17
N TYR A 160 -5.54 -3.80 -10.09
CA TYR A 160 -6.74 -3.21 -9.51
C TYR A 160 -7.47 -2.28 -10.50
N ALA A 161 -6.73 -1.41 -11.21
CA ALA A 161 -7.29 -0.51 -12.21
C ALA A 161 -7.97 -1.26 -13.36
N LYS A 162 -7.35 -2.34 -13.85
CA LYS A 162 -7.92 -3.22 -14.89
C LYS A 162 -9.21 -3.89 -14.42
N THR A 163 -9.23 -4.40 -13.19
CA THR A 163 -10.42 -5.08 -12.67
C THR A 163 -11.54 -4.11 -12.32
N ARG A 164 -11.24 -2.88 -11.90
CA ARG A 164 -12.28 -1.93 -11.44
C ARG A 164 -13.30 -1.56 -12.51
N GLY A 165 -12.90 -1.47 -13.78
CA GLY A 165 -13.82 -1.18 -14.88
C GLY A 165 -14.93 -2.22 -15.08
N PHE A 166 -14.83 -3.40 -14.44
CA PHE A 166 -15.86 -4.44 -14.50
C PHE A 166 -16.88 -4.41 -13.34
N TRP A 167 -16.65 -3.62 -12.27
CA TRP A 167 -17.50 -3.63 -11.06
C TRP A 167 -18.33 -2.36 -10.85
N ASP A 168 -18.15 -1.35 -11.70
CA ASP A 168 -18.94 -0.11 -11.70
C ASP A 168 -20.07 -0.14 -12.78
N THR A 169 -20.47 -1.34 -13.23
CA THR A 169 -21.62 -1.59 -14.12
C THR A 169 -22.73 -2.33 -13.38
#